data_AF-A0A7K1TDP4-F1
#
_entry.id   AF-A0A7K1TDP4-F1
#
_cell.length_a   1.000
_cell.length_b   1.000
_cell.length_c   1.000
_cell.angle_alpha   90.00
_cell.angle_beta   90.00
_cell.angle_gamma   90.00
#
_symmetry.space_group_name_H-M   'P 1'
#
loop_
_entity.id
_entity.type
_entity.pdbx_description
1 polymer ?
#
loop_
_entity_poly.entity_id
_entity_poly.type
_entity_poly.pdbx_seq_one_letter_code
_entity_poly.pdbx_strand_id
1 'polypeptide(L)' 'MNLLPTPLPSLSLTAEQTARQREVENALLVQTLCGRRPGLDVRTQLLRYVAGELSREQAFANLYVGL' A
#
# COMPACT_ATOMS: atom_id res chain seq x y z
N MET A 1 -40.94 -8.47 -11.58
CA MET A 1 -39.98 -7.50 -11.03
C MET A 1 -38.60 -8.06 -11.20
N ASN A 2 -37.89 -7.72 -12.28
CA ASN A 2 -36.53 -8.21 -12.52
C ASN A 2 -35.56 -7.28 -11.78
N LEU A 3 -34.89 -7.78 -10.75
CA LEU A 3 -33.81 -7.07 -10.06
C LEU A 3 -32.58 -7.12 -10.97
N LEU A 4 -32.19 -5.98 -11.55
CA LEU A 4 -30.90 -5.82 -12.19
C LEU A 4 -29.79 -6.02 -11.14
N PRO A 5 -28.73 -6.77 -11.43
CA PRO A 5 -27.57 -6.84 -10.54
C PRO A 5 -26.95 -5.45 -10.44
N THR A 6 -26.81 -4.93 -9.23
CA THR A 6 -26.10 -3.67 -8.97
C THR A 6 -24.67 -3.80 -9.50
N PRO A 7 -24.17 -2.82 -10.27
CA PRO A 7 -22.78 -2.82 -10.67
C PRO A 7 -21.93 -2.72 -9.39
N LEU A 8 -21.11 -3.75 -9.15
CA LEU A 8 -20.04 -3.68 -8.16
C LEU A 8 -19.20 -2.44 -8.46
N PRO A 9 -18.93 -1.55 -7.48
CA PRO A 9 -18.05 -0.44 -7.71
C PRO A 9 -16.71 -1.01 -8.18
N SER A 10 -16.33 -0.68 -9.41
CA SER A 10 -14.99 -0.96 -9.89
C SER A 10 -14.06 -0.20 -8.95
N LEU A 11 -13.27 -0.92 -8.15
CA LEU A 11 -12.24 -0.35 -7.27
C LEU A 11 -11.09 0.18 -8.13
N SER A 12 -11.40 1.13 -9.00
CA SER A 12 -10.42 1.91 -9.73
C SER A 12 -9.76 2.79 -8.69
N LEU A 13 -8.54 2.45 -8.32
CA LEU A 13 -7.71 3.30 -7.47
C LEU A 13 -7.67 4.69 -8.08
N THR A 14 -7.78 5.72 -7.23
CA THR A 14 -7.50 7.08 -7.67
C THR A 14 -6.07 7.18 -8.22
N ALA A 15 -5.79 8.21 -9.03
CA ALA A 15 -4.42 8.45 -9.51
C ALA A 15 -3.43 8.57 -8.34
N GLU A 16 -3.85 9.18 -7.24
CA GLU A 16 -3.09 9.28 -5.99
C GLU A 16 -2.85 7.91 -5.35
N GLN A 17 -3.90 7.10 -5.17
CA GLN A 17 -3.75 5.74 -4.63
C GLN A 17 -2.85 4.87 -5.52
N THR A 18 -2.93 5.03 -6.84
CA THR A 18 -2.05 4.34 -7.79
C THR A 18 -0.59 4.76 -7.63
N ALA A 19 -0.33 6.05 -7.45
CA ALA A 19 1.02 6.57 -7.20
C ALA A 19 1.59 6.02 -5.88
N ARG A 20 0.78 6.01 -4.81
CA ARG A 20 1.16 5.45 -3.51
C ARG A 20 1.41 3.95 -3.56
N GLN A 21 0.58 3.21 -4.29
CA GLN A 21 0.75 1.77 -4.50
C GLN A 21 2.10 1.46 -5.18
N ARG A 22 2.45 2.18 -6.25
CA ARG A 22 3.75 2.05 -6.93
C ARG A 22 4.92 2.37 -6.00
N GLU A 23 4.77 3.37 -5.15
CA GLU A 23 5.79 3.71 -4.17
C GLU A 23 6.02 2.58 -3.15
N VAL A 24 4.95 2.00 -2.62
CA VAL A 24 5.01 0.85 -1.71
C VAL A 24 5.68 -0.36 -2.40
N GLU A 25 5.29 -0.66 -3.64
CA GLU A 25 5.89 -1.75 -4.42
C GLU A 25 7.39 -1.56 -4.62
N ASN A 26 7.81 -0.36 -5.00
CA ASN A 26 9.23 -0.03 -5.16
C ASN A 26 10.00 -0.20 -3.86
N ALA A 27 9.43 0.25 -2.74
CA ALA A 27 10.08 0.14 -1.44
C ALA A 27 10.20 -1.32 -0.97
N LEU A 28 9.18 -2.15 -1.19
CA LEU A 28 9.21 -3.58 -0.92
C LEU A 28 10.20 -4.33 -1.81
N LEU A 29 10.34 -3.91 -3.09
CA LEU A 29 11.34 -4.44 -3.99
C LEU A 29 12.75 -4.17 -3.46
N VAL A 30 13.04 -2.93 -3.03
CA VAL A 30 14.34 -2.58 -2.42
C VAL A 30 14.64 -3.45 -1.21
N GLN A 31 13.66 -3.65 -0.31
CA GLN A 31 13.85 -4.53 0.85
C GLN A 31 14.20 -5.96 0.42
N THR A 32 13.50 -6.49 -0.57
CA THR A 32 13.76 -7.83 -1.11
C THR A 32 15.15 -7.94 -1.71
N LEU A 33 15.60 -6.93 -2.47
CA LEU A 33 16.95 -6.87 -3.05
C LEU A 33 18.03 -6.79 -1.96
N CYS A 34 17.73 -6.18 -0.81
CA CYS A 34 18.59 -6.17 0.38
C CYS A 34 18.50 -7.47 1.21
N GLY A 35 17.79 -8.50 0.75
CA GLY A 35 17.61 -9.76 1.48
C GLY A 35 16.72 -9.64 2.71
N ARG A 36 15.94 -8.55 2.82
CA ARG A 36 15.06 -8.26 3.95
C ARG A 36 13.62 -8.61 3.63
N ARG A 37 12.90 -9.01 4.66
CA ARG A 37 11.46 -9.26 4.58
C ARG A 37 10.75 -8.42 5.64
N PRO A 38 10.10 -7.31 5.24
CA PRO A 38 9.35 -6.49 6.18
C PRO A 38 8.28 -7.31 6.89
N GLY A 39 8.21 -7.11 8.21
CA GLY A 39 7.22 -7.75 9.08
C GLY A 39 5.78 -7.37 8.74
N LEU A 40 4.83 -8.07 9.34
CA LEU A 40 3.40 -7.84 9.09
C LEU A 40 2.98 -6.41 9.46
N ASP A 41 3.49 -5.87 10.57
CA ASP A 41 3.14 -4.52 11.03
C ASP A 41 3.56 -3.44 10.02
N VAL A 42 4.75 -3.57 9.43
CA VAL A 42 5.24 -2.65 8.39
C VAL A 42 4.36 -2.74 7.14
N ARG A 43 3.99 -3.95 6.72
CA ARG A 43 3.09 -4.14 5.57
C ARG A 43 1.72 -3.51 5.82
N THR A 44 1.17 -3.66 7.02
CA THR A 44 -0.08 -3.03 7.43
C THR A 44 0.01 -1.50 7.37
N GLN A 45 1.10 -0.91 7.86
CA GLN A 45 1.34 0.53 7.76
C GLN A 45 1.40 1.03 6.30
N LEU A 46 2.08 0.29 5.42
CA LEU A 46 2.16 0.63 3.99
C LEU A 46 0.79 0.55 3.29
N LEU A 47 -0.05 -0.43 3.62
CA LEU A 47 -1.42 -0.50 3.08
C LEU A 47 -2.28 0.68 3.54
N ARG A 48 -2.14 1.10 4.80
CA ARG A 48 -2.83 2.29 5.33
C ARG A 48 -2.37 3.58 4.66
N TYR A 49 -1.11 3.66 4.23
CA TYR A 49 -0.64 4.76 3.38
C TYR A 49 -1.31 4.77 2.00
N VAL A 50 -1.41 3.61 1.35
CA VAL A 50 -2.13 3.49 0.06
C VAL A 50 -3.60 3.91 0.22
N ALA A 51 -4.25 3.51 1.31
CA ALA A 51 -5.62 3.91 1.62
C ALA A 51 -5.76 5.41 1.97
N GLY A 52 -4.66 6.06 2.34
CA GLY A 52 -4.59 7.47 2.72
C GLY A 52 -4.93 7.80 4.16
N GLU A 53 -4.81 6.81 5.02
CA GLU A 53 -4.97 6.96 6.47
C GLU A 53 -3.70 7.43 7.17
N LEU A 54 -2.53 7.22 6.56
CA LEU A 54 -1.23 7.59 7.12
C LEU A 54 -0.47 8.50 6.16
N SER A 55 0.36 9.39 6.72
CA SER A 55 1.37 10.09 5.93
C SER A 55 2.47 9.12 5.49
N ARG A 56 3.23 9.53 4.48
CA ARG A 56 4.40 8.77 4.00
C ARG A 56 5.40 8.55 5.14
N GLU A 57 5.71 9.58 5.90
CA GLU A 57 6.68 9.53 7.01
C GLU A 57 6.24 8.51 8.06
N GLN A 58 4.95 8.51 8.43
CA GLN A 58 4.40 7.57 9.41
C GLN A 58 4.45 6.12 8.92
N ALA A 59 4.12 5.86 7.66
CA ALA A 59 4.05 4.52 7.12
C ALA A 59 5.43 3.90 6.84
N PHE A 60 6.43 4.73 6.53
CA PHE A 60 7.77 4.27 6.16
C PHE A 60 8.78 4.32 7.32
N ALA A 61 8.41 4.91 8.46
CA ALA A 61 9.30 5.09 9.62
C ALA A 61 10.04 3.80 10.01
N ASN A 62 9.34 2.67 10.01
CA ASN A 62 9.89 1.38 10.43
C ASN A 62 10.40 0.51 9.29
N LEU A 63 10.22 0.92 8.02
CA LEU A 63 10.61 0.13 6.86
C LEU A 63 12.14 0.00 6.74
N TYR A 64 12.86 1.05 7.16
CA TYR A 64 14.31 1.17 7.03
C TYR A 64 15.06 1.02 8.35
N VAL A 65 14.35 0.73 9.45
CA VAL A 65 14.99 0.51 10.75
C VAL A 65 15.89 -0.72 10.65
N GLY A 66 17.17 -0.53 11.01
CA GLY A 66 18.21 -1.55 10.91
C GLY A 66 18.92 -1.64 9.55
N LEU A 67 18.69 -0.70 8.60
CA LEU A 67 19.68 -0.38 7.56
C LEU A 67 20.93 0.21 8.20
#